data_AF-A0A431KL28-F1
#
_entry.id   AF-A0A431KL28-F1
#
_cell.length_a   1.000
_cell.length_b   1.000
_cell.length_c   1.000
_cell.angle_alpha   90.00
_cell.angle_beta   90.00
_cell.angle_gamma   90.00
#
_symmetry.space_group_name_H-M   'P 1'
#
loop_
_entity.id
_entity.type
_entity.pdbx_description
1 polymer ?
#
loop_
_entity_poly.entity_id
_entity_poly.type
_entity_poly.pdbx_seq_one_letter_code
_entity_poly.pdbx_strand_id
1 'polypeptide(L)'
;MTDEELNVLPSLAWMPSRIPIRDALVAIVPKGVEFPRERIPSSPEQRWYPQKDGSIRLLVQHDGGAFDTSLFHIAPRAWDHTTCDVCNARIPAMTVCFVTRYDPYIALCATCFENHVVAHLGTLRIMLWRVKRMIGIHAAA
;
A
#
# COMPACT_ATOMS: atom_id res chain seq x y z
N MET A 1 -2.65 9.66 10.35
CA MET A 1 -3.50 10.80 9.96
C MET A 1 -3.99 11.52 11.21
N THR A 2 -4.10 12.85 11.17
CA THR A 2 -4.77 13.66 12.20
C THR A 2 -6.29 13.67 12.00
N ASP A 3 -7.03 14.16 12.99
CA ASP A 3 -8.49 14.27 12.89
C ASP A 3 -8.92 15.23 11.77
N GLU A 4 -8.17 16.33 11.54
CA GLU A 4 -8.42 17.25 10.43
C GLU A 4 -8.25 16.54 9.08
N GLU A 5 -7.19 15.74 8.92
CA GLU A 5 -6.96 14.96 7.69
C GLU A 5 -8.07 13.92 7.47
N LEU A 6 -8.53 13.25 8.53
CA LEU A 6 -9.63 12.29 8.46
C LEU A 6 -10.94 12.94 7.99
N ASN A 7 -11.22 14.17 8.44
CA ASN A 7 -12.42 14.92 8.06
C ASN A 7 -12.44 15.32 6.58
N VAL A 8 -11.28 15.37 5.91
CA VAL A 8 -11.18 15.68 4.48
C VAL A 8 -11.48 14.45 3.62
N LEU A 9 -11.26 13.23 4.12
CA LEU A 9 -11.39 11.98 3.33
C LEU A 9 -12.73 11.83 2.59
N PRO A 10 -13.91 12.17 3.16
CA PRO A 10 -15.18 12.11 2.44
C PRO A 10 -15.28 12.99 1.20
N SER A 11 -14.49 14.07 1.13
CA SER A 11 -14.54 15.05 0.03
C SER A 11 -13.71 14.65 -1.18
N LEU A 12 -12.84 13.66 -1.04
CA LEU A 12 -11.95 13.21 -2.10
C LEU A 12 -12.67 12.29 -3.10
N ALA A 13 -12.18 12.27 -4.34
CA ALA A 13 -12.67 11.35 -5.35
C ALA A 13 -12.03 9.98 -5.17
N TRP A 14 -12.82 8.94 -4.86
CA TRP A 14 -12.33 7.59 -4.61
C TRP A 14 -12.61 6.64 -5.76
N MET A 15 -11.80 5.59 -5.87
CA MET A 15 -12.04 4.46 -6.76
C MET A 15 -11.62 3.13 -6.10
N PRO A 16 -12.34 2.03 -6.37
CA PRO A 16 -11.88 0.71 -5.96
C PRO A 16 -10.60 0.36 -6.73
N SER A 17 -9.66 -0.28 -6.04
CA SER A 17 -8.41 -0.75 -6.63
C SER A 17 -8.05 -2.13 -6.10
N ARG A 18 -7.14 -2.79 -6.81
CA ARG A 18 -6.47 -4.02 -6.37
C ARG A 18 -5.00 -3.86 -6.65
N ILE A 19 -4.19 -3.87 -5.61
CA ILE A 19 -2.76 -3.68 -5.77
C ILE A 19 -2.17 -4.96 -6.33
N PRO A 20 -1.54 -4.90 -7.52
CA PRO A 20 -1.02 -6.09 -8.16
C PRO A 20 0.13 -6.68 -7.36
N ILE A 21 0.24 -8.01 -7.40
CA ILE A 21 1.47 -8.68 -6.97
C ILE A 21 2.56 -8.33 -7.98
N ARG A 22 3.70 -7.85 -7.48
CA ARG A 22 4.87 -7.54 -8.29
C ARG A 22 6.12 -8.19 -7.72
N ASP A 23 7.14 -8.30 -8.55
CA ASP A 23 8.46 -8.71 -8.11
C ASP A 23 9.14 -7.54 -7.37
N ALA A 24 10.08 -7.88 -6.48
CA ALA A 24 10.88 -6.88 -5.79
C ALA A 24 12.36 -7.17 -5.99
N LEU A 25 13.16 -6.11 -6.04
CA LEU A 25 14.60 -6.20 -5.81
C LEU A 25 14.84 -6.34 -4.31
N VAL A 26 15.65 -7.32 -3.93
CA VAL A 26 15.96 -7.63 -2.54
C VAL A 26 17.44 -7.52 -2.29
N ALA A 27 17.79 -6.82 -1.21
CA ALA A 27 19.13 -6.80 -0.63
C ALA A 27 19.06 -7.15 0.86
N ILE A 28 20.09 -7.81 1.38
CA ILE A 28 20.28 -8.02 2.81
C ILE A 28 21.44 -7.13 3.24
N VAL A 29 21.15 -6.17 4.12
CA VAL A 29 22.14 -5.28 4.71
C VAL A 29 22.62 -5.91 6.01
N PRO A 30 23.88 -6.39 6.09
CA PRO A 30 24.37 -6.99 7.32
C PRO A 30 24.41 -5.98 8.47
N LYS A 31 24.31 -6.49 9.70
CA LYS A 31 24.37 -5.66 10.90
C LYS A 31 25.67 -4.85 10.94
N GLY A 32 25.56 -3.54 11.11
CA GLY A 32 26.71 -2.64 11.24
C GLY A 32 27.39 -2.29 9.91
N VAL A 33 26.84 -2.72 8.78
CA VAL A 33 27.35 -2.35 7.44
C VAL A 33 26.51 -1.21 6.88
N GLU A 34 27.17 -0.17 6.40
CA GLU A 34 26.52 0.92 5.68
C GLU A 34 26.14 0.46 4.27
N PHE A 35 24.87 0.63 3.90
CA PHE A 35 24.39 0.27 2.57
C PHE A 35 24.55 1.46 1.62
N PRO A 36 25.12 1.29 0.41
CA PRO A 36 25.29 2.37 -0.56
C PRO A 36 23.93 2.81 -1.12
N ARG A 37 23.29 3.80 -0.48
CA ARG A 37 21.93 4.24 -0.79
C ARG A 37 21.80 4.81 -2.20
N GLU A 38 22.86 5.39 -2.73
CA GLU A 38 22.97 5.91 -4.09
C GLU A 38 22.87 4.82 -5.15
N ARG A 39 23.07 3.54 -4.78
CA ARG A 39 22.89 2.39 -5.68
C ARG A 39 21.50 1.78 -5.60
N ILE A 40 20.64 2.28 -4.71
CA ILE A 40 19.23 1.86 -4.67
C ILE A 40 18.55 2.43 -5.91
N PRO A 41 17.88 1.61 -6.74
CA PRO A 41 17.13 2.10 -7.88
C PRO A 41 16.13 3.18 -7.47
N SER A 42 15.94 4.19 -8.33
CA SER A 42 14.99 5.27 -8.12
C SER A 42 13.55 4.76 -8.16
N SER A 43 13.10 4.20 -7.05
CA SER A 43 11.72 3.80 -6.79
C SER A 43 11.11 4.77 -5.78
N PRO A 44 9.84 5.16 -5.96
CA PRO A 44 9.13 6.01 -5.00
C PRO A 44 8.96 5.32 -3.63
N GLU A 45 8.95 3.99 -3.60
CA GLU A 45 8.78 3.22 -2.37
C GLU A 45 9.94 2.24 -2.13
N GLN A 46 10.38 2.17 -0.88
CA GLN A 46 11.38 1.24 -0.36
C GLN A 46 10.90 0.70 0.98
N ARG A 47 11.10 -0.59 1.24
CA ARG A 47 10.66 -1.24 2.49
C ARG A 47 11.84 -1.89 3.19
N TRP A 48 12.03 -1.52 4.45
CA TRP A 48 13.16 -1.96 5.27
C TRP A 48 12.64 -2.83 6.41
N TYR A 49 12.98 -4.12 6.40
CA TYR A 49 12.50 -5.10 7.37
C TYR A 49 13.63 -5.59 8.27
N PRO A 50 13.67 -5.18 9.55
CA PRO A 50 14.61 -5.74 10.52
C PRO A 50 14.48 -7.25 10.61
N GLN A 51 15.62 -7.94 10.67
CA GLN A 51 15.70 -9.39 10.84
C GLN A 51 16.19 -9.74 12.26
N LYS A 52 15.97 -10.99 12.68
CA LYS A 52 16.30 -11.46 14.03
C LYS A 52 17.80 -11.42 14.35
N ASP A 53 18.65 -11.57 13.33
CA ASP A 53 20.11 -11.50 13.45
C ASP A 53 20.64 -10.05 13.47
N GLY A 54 19.74 -9.05 13.38
CA GLY A 54 20.07 -7.63 13.33
C GLY A 54 20.46 -7.13 11.94
N SER A 55 20.39 -7.98 10.89
CA SER A 55 20.43 -7.52 9.51
C SER A 55 19.13 -6.81 9.12
N ILE A 56 19.14 -6.10 7.99
CA ILE A 56 17.96 -5.46 7.43
C ILE A 56 17.71 -6.01 6.02
N ARG A 57 16.50 -6.53 5.79
CA ARG A 57 16.05 -6.90 4.45
C ARG A 57 15.41 -5.70 3.77
N LEU A 58 16.06 -5.19 2.73
CA LEU A 58 15.57 -4.11 1.87
C LEU A 58 14.79 -4.70 0.69
N LEU A 59 13.57 -4.23 0.48
CA LEU A 59 12.75 -4.47 -0.70
C LEU A 59 12.54 -3.16 -1.47
N VAL A 60 12.73 -3.22 -2.78
CA VAL A 60 12.44 -2.13 -3.72
C VAL A 60 11.56 -2.68 -4.82
N GLN A 61 10.52 -1.96 -5.23
CA GLN A 61 9.67 -2.40 -6.32
C GLN A 61 10.49 -2.59 -7.60
N HIS A 62 10.32 -3.74 -8.29
CA HIS A 62 11.00 -3.99 -9.55
C HIS A 62 10.09 -3.66 -10.74
N ASP A 63 10.43 -2.60 -11.47
CA ASP A 63 9.68 -2.15 -12.66
C ASP A 63 10.35 -2.55 -13.99
N GLY A 64 11.24 -3.55 -13.96
CA GLY A 64 11.96 -4.04 -15.14
C GLY A 64 13.19 -3.20 -15.55
N GLY A 65 13.53 -2.15 -14.81
CA GLY A 65 14.73 -1.35 -15.02
C GLY A 65 16.03 -2.08 -14.63
N ALA A 66 17.17 -1.57 -15.13
CA ALA A 66 18.49 -2.07 -14.76
C ALA A 66 18.80 -1.81 -13.27
N PHE A 67 19.56 -2.70 -12.66
CA PHE A 67 19.97 -2.62 -11.25
C PHE A 67 21.34 -3.26 -11.03
N ASP A 68 21.99 -2.91 -9.92
CA ASP A 68 23.27 -3.51 -9.51
C ASP A 68 23.03 -4.95 -9.01
N THR A 69 23.29 -5.93 -9.87
CA THR A 69 23.13 -7.36 -9.56
C THR A 69 24.12 -7.88 -8.52
N SER A 70 25.16 -7.11 -8.16
CA SER A 70 26.05 -7.46 -7.06
C SER A 70 25.44 -7.16 -5.68
N LEU A 71 24.45 -6.27 -5.64
CA LEU A 71 23.77 -5.84 -4.42
C LEU A 71 22.36 -6.40 -4.30
N PHE A 72 21.66 -6.55 -5.43
CA PHE A 72 20.27 -6.95 -5.46
C PHE A 72 20.08 -8.25 -6.24
N HIS A 73 19.07 -9.01 -5.83
CA HIS A 73 18.49 -10.08 -6.63
C HIS A 73 16.98 -9.88 -6.74
N ILE A 74 16.37 -10.46 -7.78
CA ILE A 74 14.93 -10.43 -7.95
C ILE A 74 14.31 -11.48 -7.03
N ALA A 75 13.39 -11.05 -6.17
CA ALA A 75 12.51 -11.93 -5.43
C ALA A 75 11.11 -11.91 -6.07
N PRO A 76 10.65 -13.03 -6.64
CA PRO A 76 9.38 -13.07 -7.34
C PRO A 76 8.23 -12.85 -6.36
N ARG A 77 7.24 -12.05 -6.79
CA ARG A 77 6.01 -11.80 -6.03
C ARG A 77 6.24 -11.24 -4.62
N ALA A 78 7.39 -10.62 -4.35
CA ALA A 78 7.77 -10.13 -3.03
C ALA A 78 7.18 -8.75 -2.71
N TRP A 79 6.73 -7.99 -3.72
CA TRP A 79 5.98 -6.76 -3.53
C TRP A 79 4.48 -7.07 -3.51
N ASP A 80 4.01 -7.52 -2.35
CA ASP A 80 2.76 -8.30 -2.21
C ASP A 80 1.70 -7.65 -1.31
N HIS A 81 1.86 -6.38 -0.98
CA HIS A 81 0.90 -5.63 -0.16
C HIS A 81 1.07 -4.13 -0.31
N THR A 82 0.08 -3.38 0.17
CA THR A 82 0.27 -2.00 0.65
C THR A 82 -0.13 -1.89 2.12
N THR A 83 -0.09 -0.68 2.64
CA THR A 83 -0.53 -0.33 3.98
C THR A 83 -1.71 0.64 3.90
N CYS A 84 -2.68 0.50 4.81
CA CYS A 84 -3.75 1.48 4.96
C CYS A 84 -3.21 2.76 5.60
N ASP A 85 -3.41 3.93 4.99
CA ASP A 85 -2.88 5.21 5.51
C ASP A 85 -3.52 5.66 6.84
N VAL A 86 -4.68 5.09 7.18
CA VAL A 86 -5.38 5.39 8.44
C VAL A 86 -4.94 4.46 9.56
N CYS A 87 -5.11 3.15 9.38
CA CYS A 87 -4.91 2.18 10.47
C CYS A 87 -3.55 1.46 10.42
N ASN A 88 -2.71 1.75 9.42
CA ASN A 88 -1.44 1.09 9.16
C ASN A 88 -1.53 -0.45 9.00
N ALA A 89 -2.74 -0.98 8.81
CA ALA A 89 -2.93 -2.40 8.58
C ALA A 89 -2.41 -2.79 7.19
N ARG A 90 -1.79 -3.97 7.11
CA ARG A 90 -1.38 -4.58 5.85
C ARG A 90 -2.61 -4.91 5.01
N ILE A 91 -2.63 -4.40 3.78
CA ILE A 91 -3.62 -4.73 2.75
C ILE A 91 -2.95 -5.71 1.78
N PRO A 92 -3.32 -7.01 1.79
CA PRO A 92 -2.70 -7.99 0.89
C PRO A 92 -2.92 -7.63 -0.59
N ALA A 93 -1.98 -7.96 -1.45
CA ALA A 93 -2.13 -7.79 -2.88
C ALA A 93 -3.33 -8.58 -3.43
N MET A 94 -3.87 -8.12 -4.55
CA MET A 94 -5.08 -8.66 -5.20
C MET A 94 -6.36 -8.58 -4.34
N THR A 95 -6.30 -8.05 -3.11
CA THR A 95 -7.48 -7.72 -2.33
C THR A 95 -7.97 -6.33 -2.67
N VAL A 96 -9.28 -6.12 -2.54
CA VAL A 96 -9.87 -4.81 -2.84
C VAL A 96 -9.49 -3.81 -1.76
N CYS A 97 -8.94 -2.69 -2.19
CA CYS A 97 -8.76 -1.48 -1.42
C CYS A 97 -9.45 -0.30 -2.14
N PHE A 98 -9.41 0.87 -1.51
CA PHE A 98 -9.91 2.11 -2.09
C PHE A 98 -8.78 3.11 -2.13
N VAL A 99 -8.57 3.68 -3.31
CA VAL A 99 -7.55 4.72 -3.52
C VAL A 99 -8.18 6.00 -4.00
N THR A 100 -7.57 7.13 -3.73
CA THR A 100 -7.93 8.39 -4.38
C THR A 100 -7.65 8.31 -5.87
N ARG A 101 -8.55 8.88 -6.68
CA ARG A 101 -8.41 8.93 -8.14
C ARG A 101 -7.33 9.92 -8.59
N TYR A 102 -7.10 10.95 -7.77
CA TYR A 102 -6.17 12.04 -8.03
C TYR A 102 -5.35 12.31 -6.77
N ASP A 103 -4.31 13.13 -6.90
CA ASP A 103 -3.49 13.54 -5.77
C ASP A 103 -4.31 14.26 -4.68
N PRO A 104 -3.98 14.05 -3.39
CA PRO A 104 -2.91 13.18 -2.89
C PRO A 104 -3.26 11.69 -3.02
N TYR A 105 -2.27 10.84 -3.32
CA TYR A 105 -2.46 9.38 -3.31
C TYR A 105 -2.67 8.88 -1.88
N ILE A 106 -3.87 8.37 -1.59
CA ILE A 106 -4.24 7.76 -0.31
C ILE A 106 -4.84 6.39 -0.59
N ALA A 107 -4.41 5.36 0.13
CA ALA A 107 -4.90 4.00 0.08
C ALA A 107 -5.54 3.57 1.40
N LEU A 108 -6.82 3.20 1.35
CA LEU A 108 -7.59 2.72 2.50
C LEU A 108 -7.98 1.26 2.35
N CYS A 109 -7.91 0.53 3.46
CA CYS A 109 -8.56 -0.78 3.56
C CYS A 109 -10.08 -0.60 3.53
N ALA A 110 -10.81 -1.67 3.19
CA ALA A 110 -12.27 -1.60 3.08
C ALA A 110 -12.96 -1.09 4.36
N THR A 111 -12.43 -1.45 5.54
CA THR A 111 -12.95 -1.01 6.83
C THR A 111 -12.74 0.50 7.05
N CYS A 112 -11.56 1.03 6.77
CA CYS A 112 -11.29 2.46 6.92
C CYS A 112 -12.05 3.28 5.89
N PHE A 113 -12.18 2.80 4.64
CA PHE A 113 -13.01 3.45 3.64
C PHE A 113 -14.48 3.54 4.10
N GLU A 114 -15.01 2.45 4.62
CA GLU A 114 -16.37 2.42 5.17
C GLU A 114 -16.55 3.43 6.31
N ASN A 115 -15.66 3.41 7.30
CA ASN A 115 -15.78 4.22 8.52
C ASN A 115 -15.51 5.70 8.30
N HIS A 116 -14.57 6.05 7.41
CA HIS A 116 -14.13 7.44 7.24
C HIS A 116 -14.64 8.10 5.97
N VAL A 117 -15.10 7.35 4.96
CA VAL A 117 -15.63 7.91 3.71
C VAL A 117 -17.13 7.65 3.61
N VAL A 118 -17.55 6.39 3.63
CA VAL A 118 -18.96 6.02 3.39
C VAL A 118 -19.86 6.45 4.54
N ALA A 119 -19.39 6.36 5.78
CA ALA A 119 -20.18 6.71 6.97
C ALA A 119 -20.74 8.14 6.92
N HIS A 120 -20.00 9.06 6.29
CA HIS A 120 -20.37 10.47 6.15
C HIS A 120 -21.47 10.72 5.09
N LEU A 121 -21.83 9.71 4.29
CA LEU A 121 -22.85 9.81 3.24
C LEU A 121 -24.26 9.42 3.74
N GLY A 122 -24.40 9.06 5.02
CA GLY A 122 -25.67 8.70 5.64
C GLY A 122 -25.99 7.20 5.62
N THR A 123 -26.84 6.78 6.55
CA THR A 123 -27.14 5.37 6.88
C THR A 123 -27.60 4.52 5.70
N LEU A 124 -28.45 5.05 4.82
CA LEU A 124 -28.94 4.33 3.65
C LEU A 124 -27.80 3.98 2.67
N ARG A 125 -26.88 4.92 2.43
CA ARG A 125 -25.73 4.71 1.53
C ARG A 125 -24.73 3.71 2.12
N ILE A 126 -24.51 3.74 3.43
CA ILE A 126 -23.70 2.72 4.13
C ILE A 126 -24.30 1.32 3.93
N MET A 127 -25.61 1.16 4.18
CA MET A 127 -26.26 -0.14 4.01
C MET A 127 -26.18 -0.64 2.56
N LEU A 128 -26.47 0.22 1.59
CA LEU A 128 -26.36 -0.11 0.17
C LEU A 128 -24.92 -0.51 -0.21
N TRP A 129 -23.92 0.20 0.32
CA TRP A 129 -22.51 -0.14 0.10
C TRP A 129 -22.14 -1.49 0.71
N ARG A 130 -22.57 -1.78 1.95
CA ARG A 130 -22.35 -3.09 2.60
C ARG A 130 -22.95 -4.23 1.81
N VAL A 131 -24.20 -4.06 1.35
CA VAL A 131 -24.88 -5.06 0.51
C VAL A 131 -24.11 -5.29 -0.79
N LYS A 132 -23.75 -4.22 -1.51
CA LYS A 132 -22.95 -4.30 -2.75
C LYS A 132 -21.62 -5.02 -2.51
N ARG A 133 -20.92 -4.70 -1.43
CA ARG A 133 -19.65 -5.35 -1.05
C ARG A 133 -19.83 -6.85 -0.77
N MET A 134 -20.89 -7.26 -0.08
CA MET A 134 -21.16 -8.68 0.20
C MET A 134 -21.38 -9.50 -1.08
N ILE A 135 -21.97 -8.89 -2.11
CA ILE A 135 -22.18 -9.54 -3.43
C ILE A 135 -21.04 -9.29 -4.42
N GLY A 136 -19.88 -8.79 -3.95
CA GLY A 136 -18.68 -8.59 -4.77
C GLY A 136 -18.71 -7.36 -5.70
N ILE A 137 -19.73 -6.50 -5.58
CA ILE A 137 -19.81 -5.24 -6.32
C ILE A 137 -19.06 -4.17 -5.53
N HIS A 138 -17.88 -3.81 -6.02
CA HIS A 138 -17.07 -2.73 -5.45
C HIS A 138 -17.27 -1.48 -6.30
N ALA A 139 -18.20 -0.62 -5.88
CA ALA A 139 -18.33 0.73 -6.40
C ALA A 139 -17.76 1.72 -5.37
N ALA A 140 -17.04 2.74 -5.84
CA ALA A 140 -16.78 3.90 -5.00
C ALA A 140 -18.11 4.62 -4.69
N ALA A 141 -18.16 5.26 -3.53
CA ALA A 141 -19.36 5.87 -2.98
C ALA A 141 -19.61 7.29 -3.51
#